data_AF-A0A0W0GEK5-F1
#
_entry.id   AF-A0A0W0GEK5-F1
#
_cell.length_a   1.000
_cell.length_b   1.000
_cell.length_c   1.000
_cell.angle_alpha   90.00
_cell.angle_beta   90.00
_cell.angle_gamma   90.00
#
_symmetry.space_group_name_H-M   'P 1'
#
loop_
_entity.id
_entity.type
_entity.pdbx_description
1 polymer ?
#
loop_
_entity_poly.entity_id
_entity_poly.type
_entity_poly.pdbx_seq_one_letter_code
_entity_poly.pdbx_strand_id
1 'polypeptide(L)'
;MTTPSGSAAAAASDVKPKVEHDDTDEQWARTISTAVLQTIDDKKDEASKGLTLDPFLGKQSDTRRFLLDLELYFAMNPVKANTDEKKKMLLLSLVKGNTSEWKQRETMKLFPEDDDPEEKKKAAEETWSSFKQRFRAEWQPVNVVREAQAKIEQIRMTDRADKYVNRFRLIAMDTKYDDEALMRFFREGLPESLQTKIML
;
A
#
# COMPACT_ATOMS: atom_id res chain seq x y z
N MET A 1 -20.65 -6.56 78.51
CA MET A 1 -21.57 -7.06 77.47
C MET A 1 -20.74 -7.78 76.44
N THR A 2 -20.92 -9.10 76.28
CA THR A 2 -20.24 -9.89 75.24
C THR A 2 -21.10 -11.07 74.79
N THR A 3 -20.92 -11.41 73.50
CA THR A 3 -21.36 -12.58 72.70
C THR A 3 -22.68 -12.44 71.90
N PRO A 4 -22.86 -13.18 70.78
CA PRO A 4 -21.93 -13.39 69.64
C PRO A 4 -22.61 -13.45 68.24
N SER A 5 -21.78 -13.59 67.20
CA SER A 5 -21.94 -14.40 65.95
C SER A 5 -23.11 -14.16 64.97
N GLY A 6 -22.76 -14.08 63.67
CA GLY A 6 -23.72 -14.27 62.57
C GLY A 6 -23.20 -13.82 61.21
N SER A 7 -22.62 -14.76 60.46
CA SER A 7 -22.15 -14.62 59.07
C SER A 7 -23.31 -14.53 58.07
N ALA A 8 -23.19 -13.70 57.03
CA ALA A 8 -23.89 -13.89 55.76
C ALA A 8 -23.10 -13.20 54.62
N ALA A 9 -22.55 -14.03 53.73
CA ALA A 9 -21.92 -13.63 52.49
C ALA A 9 -22.95 -13.01 51.53
N ALA A 10 -22.67 -11.83 50.98
CA ALA A 10 -23.37 -11.30 49.83
C ALA A 10 -22.54 -11.60 48.56
N ALA A 11 -23.20 -12.27 47.62
CA ALA A 11 -22.66 -12.87 46.43
C ALA A 11 -21.89 -11.88 45.53
N ALA A 12 -20.72 -12.32 45.06
CA ALA A 12 -20.14 -11.80 43.83
C ALA A 12 -21.04 -12.25 42.67
N SER A 13 -21.65 -11.31 41.97
CA SER A 13 -22.35 -11.60 40.72
C SER A 13 -21.31 -11.97 39.66
N ASP A 14 -21.28 -13.25 39.30
CA ASP A 14 -20.60 -13.78 38.12
C ASP A 14 -21.23 -13.13 36.87
N VAL A 15 -20.57 -12.10 36.32
CA VAL A 15 -20.93 -11.53 35.02
C VAL A 15 -20.31 -12.43 33.96
N LYS A 16 -21.08 -13.42 33.52
CA LYS A 16 -20.77 -14.19 32.31
C LYS A 16 -21.04 -13.29 31.09
N PRO A 17 -20.06 -13.00 30.23
CA PRO A 17 -20.31 -12.19 29.05
C PRO A 17 -21.24 -12.98 28.13
N LYS A 18 -22.40 -12.39 27.85
CA LYS A 18 -23.33 -12.85 26.84
C LYS A 18 -22.65 -12.54 25.50
N VAL A 19 -22.01 -13.53 24.90
CA VAL A 19 -21.58 -13.46 23.51
C VAL A 19 -22.87 -13.51 22.68
N GLU A 20 -23.44 -12.34 22.43
CA GLU A 20 -24.37 -12.18 21.32
C GLU A 20 -23.56 -12.39 20.05
N HIS A 21 -23.97 -13.37 19.25
CA HIS A 21 -23.41 -13.60 17.93
C HIS A 21 -23.85 -12.42 17.08
N ASP A 22 -22.95 -11.46 16.88
CA ASP A 22 -23.22 -10.28 16.08
C ASP A 22 -23.21 -10.67 14.61
N ASP A 23 -24.40 -10.93 14.05
CA ASP A 23 -24.58 -11.26 12.63
C ASP A 23 -24.15 -10.12 11.69
N THR A 24 -23.89 -8.92 12.23
CA THR A 24 -23.40 -7.75 11.51
C THR A 24 -22.03 -8.00 10.90
N ASP A 25 -21.11 -8.63 11.64
CA ASP A 25 -19.77 -8.99 11.15
C ASP A 25 -19.85 -9.97 9.98
N GLU A 26 -20.76 -10.95 10.05
CA GLU A 26 -20.97 -11.92 8.99
C GLU A 26 -21.59 -11.28 7.74
N GLN A 27 -22.56 -10.38 7.91
CA GLN A 27 -23.19 -9.67 6.80
C GLN A 27 -22.22 -8.70 6.12
N TRP A 28 -21.41 -8.00 6.90
CA TRP A 28 -20.36 -7.12 6.40
C TRP A 28 -19.31 -7.91 5.62
N ALA A 29 -18.83 -9.03 6.15
CA ALA A 29 -17.89 -9.91 5.47
C ALA A 29 -18.50 -10.50 4.17
N ARG A 30 -19.79 -10.86 4.17
CA ARG A 30 -20.52 -11.30 2.97
C ARG A 30 -20.62 -10.20 1.93
N THR A 31 -20.83 -8.95 2.35
CA THR A 31 -20.91 -7.79 1.45
C THR A 31 -19.58 -7.53 0.77
N ILE A 32 -18.48 -7.53 1.52
CA ILE A 32 -17.13 -7.41 0.95
C ILE A 32 -16.82 -8.58 0.03
N SER A 33 -17.11 -9.81 0.47
CA SER A 33 -16.89 -11.00 -0.35
C SER A 33 -17.67 -10.95 -1.65
N THR A 34 -18.93 -10.51 -1.62
CA THR A 34 -19.78 -10.35 -2.80
C THR A 34 -19.26 -9.25 -3.72
N ALA A 35 -18.86 -8.10 -3.18
CA ALA A 35 -18.27 -7.01 -3.97
C ALA A 35 -16.96 -7.44 -4.65
N VAL A 36 -16.09 -8.17 -3.93
CA VAL A 36 -14.87 -8.75 -4.50
C VAL A 36 -15.20 -9.79 -5.59
N LEU A 37 -16.21 -10.63 -5.41
CA LEU A 37 -16.62 -11.61 -6.41
C LEU A 37 -17.26 -10.95 -7.65
N GLN A 38 -18.13 -9.96 -7.46
CA GLN A 38 -18.77 -9.19 -8.55
C GLN A 38 -17.75 -8.42 -9.41
N THR A 39 -16.59 -8.08 -8.86
CA THR A 39 -15.52 -7.41 -9.61
C THR A 39 -14.60 -8.39 -10.34
N ILE A 40 -14.55 -9.66 -9.93
CA ILE A 40 -13.77 -10.73 -10.57
C ILE A 40 -14.58 -11.45 -11.66
N ASP A 41 -15.91 -11.49 -11.54
CA ASP A 41 -16.80 -12.22 -12.43
C ASP A 41 -17.25 -11.39 -13.66
N ASP A 42 -16.28 -11.03 -14.50
CA ASP A 42 -16.52 -10.64 -15.89
C ASP A 42 -15.79 -11.65 -16.79
N LYS A 43 -16.53 -12.72 -17.12
CA LYS A 43 -16.27 -13.77 -18.12
C LYS A 43 -14.95 -14.56 -18.00
N LYS A 44 -15.13 -15.87 -17.86
CA LYS A 44 -14.15 -16.93 -18.08
C LYS A 44 -13.58 -16.85 -19.51
N ASP A 45 -12.59 -16.00 -19.74
CA ASP A 45 -11.67 -16.11 -20.87
C ASP A 45 -10.44 -16.89 -20.40
N GLU A 46 -10.40 -18.18 -20.79
CA GLU A 46 -9.27 -19.10 -20.60
C GLU A 46 -8.05 -18.72 -21.46
N ALA A 47 -7.52 -17.51 -21.27
CA ALA A 47 -6.28 -17.08 -21.92
C ALA A 47 -5.43 -16.10 -21.08
N SER A 48 -5.87 -15.71 -19.88
CA SER A 48 -5.07 -14.82 -19.03
C SER A 48 -4.34 -15.61 -17.95
N LYS A 49 -3.16 -16.15 -18.28
CA LYS A 49 -2.07 -16.08 -17.29
C LYS A 49 -1.75 -14.60 -17.11
N GLY A 50 -2.62 -13.91 -16.38
CA GLY A 50 -2.58 -12.47 -16.19
C GLY A 50 -1.27 -12.08 -15.53
N LEU A 51 -0.87 -10.82 -15.75
CA LEU A 51 0.21 -10.22 -15.00
C LEU A 51 -0.08 -10.44 -13.50
N THR A 52 0.73 -11.27 -12.84
CA THR A 52 0.56 -11.51 -11.41
C THR A 52 1.14 -10.29 -10.70
N LEU A 53 0.26 -9.51 -10.07
CA LEU A 53 0.70 -8.38 -9.25
C LEU A 53 1.27 -8.92 -7.94
N ASP A 54 2.49 -8.50 -7.62
CA ASP A 54 3.14 -8.88 -6.38
C ASP A 54 2.46 -8.18 -5.19
N PRO A 55 2.29 -8.88 -4.05
CA PRO A 55 1.75 -8.25 -2.84
C PRO A 55 2.64 -7.12 -2.32
N PHE A 56 2.01 -6.05 -1.83
CA PHE A 56 2.71 -4.98 -1.12
C PHE A 56 2.87 -5.33 0.36
N LEU A 57 4.11 -5.39 0.82
CA LEU A 57 4.48 -5.81 2.18
C LEU A 57 4.86 -4.64 3.10
N GLY A 58 4.43 -3.41 2.80
CA GLY A 58 4.63 -2.25 3.68
C GLY A 58 6.03 -1.62 3.62
N LYS A 59 6.89 -2.03 2.68
CA LYS A 59 8.24 -1.46 2.54
C LYS A 59 8.21 -0.17 1.74
N GLN A 60 8.70 0.92 2.35
CA GLN A 60 8.72 2.23 1.71
C GLN A 60 9.51 2.27 0.39
N SER A 61 10.59 1.47 0.29
CA SER A 61 11.40 1.33 -0.93
C SER A 61 10.61 0.77 -2.11
N ASP A 62 9.54 0.01 -1.83
CA ASP A 62 8.82 -0.77 -2.83
C ASP A 62 7.56 -0.02 -3.31
N THR A 63 7.13 1.01 -2.57
CA THR A 63 5.93 1.82 -2.82
C THR A 63 5.86 2.34 -4.27
N ARG A 64 6.97 2.86 -4.80
CA ARG A 64 7.02 3.39 -6.19
C ARG A 64 6.84 2.28 -7.22
N ARG A 65 7.52 1.15 -7.04
CA ARG A 65 7.43 -0.01 -7.94
C ARG A 65 6.01 -0.56 -7.96
N PHE A 66 5.46 -0.80 -6.77
CA PHE A 66 4.10 -1.32 -6.60
C PHE A 66 3.04 -0.46 -7.29
N LEU A 67 3.11 0.88 -7.12
CA LEU A 67 2.17 1.78 -7.80
C LEU A 67 2.35 1.77 -9.33
N LEU A 68 3.57 1.66 -9.85
CA LEU A 68 3.80 1.57 -11.30
C LEU A 68 3.23 0.28 -11.87
N ASP A 69 3.40 -0.85 -11.18
CA ASP A 69 2.88 -2.13 -11.62
C ASP A 69 1.34 -2.13 -11.64
N LEU A 70 0.70 -1.45 -10.67
CA LEU A 70 -0.74 -1.22 -10.67
C LEU A 70 -1.21 -0.35 -11.85
N GLU A 71 -0.55 0.78 -12.11
CA GLU A 71 -0.91 1.65 -13.23
C GLU A 71 -0.76 0.92 -14.58
N LEU A 72 0.30 0.11 -14.72
CA LEU A 72 0.49 -0.73 -15.89
C LEU A 72 -0.64 -1.76 -16.01
N TYR A 73 -1.02 -2.42 -14.91
CA TYR A 73 -2.13 -3.36 -14.89
C TYR A 73 -3.44 -2.69 -15.33
N PHE A 74 -3.75 -1.49 -14.82
CA PHE A 74 -4.97 -0.76 -15.20
C PHE A 74 -4.98 -0.37 -16.67
N ALA A 75 -3.84 0.05 -17.21
CA ALA A 75 -3.70 0.37 -18.62
C ALA A 75 -3.91 -0.87 -19.53
N MET A 76 -3.46 -2.05 -19.09
CA MET A 76 -3.64 -3.31 -19.83
C MET A 76 -5.04 -3.92 -19.63
N ASN A 77 -5.73 -3.58 -18.55
CA ASN A 77 -7.03 -4.17 -18.20
C ASN A 77 -8.10 -3.08 -18.00
N PRO A 78 -8.37 -2.22 -19.00
CA PRO A 78 -9.25 -1.07 -18.85
C PRO A 78 -10.69 -1.45 -18.49
N VAL A 79 -11.16 -2.64 -18.89
CA VAL A 79 -12.49 -3.16 -18.53
C VAL A 79 -12.53 -3.59 -17.05
N LYS A 80 -11.50 -4.29 -16.58
CA LYS A 80 -11.42 -4.78 -15.20
C LYS A 80 -11.15 -3.66 -14.19
N ALA A 81 -10.50 -2.59 -14.63
CA ALA A 81 -10.16 -1.42 -13.82
C ALA A 81 -10.88 -0.15 -14.29
N ASN A 82 -12.14 -0.29 -14.70
CA ASN A 82 -12.94 0.78 -15.29
C ASN A 82 -13.47 1.82 -14.29
N THR A 83 -13.48 1.51 -12.99
CA THR A 83 -13.92 2.44 -11.94
C THR A 83 -12.83 2.67 -10.91
N ASP A 84 -12.89 3.82 -10.24
CA ASP A 84 -11.97 4.15 -9.15
C ASP A 84 -12.13 3.19 -7.97
N GLU A 85 -13.36 2.76 -7.71
CA GLU A 85 -13.67 1.74 -6.70
C GLU A 85 -12.95 0.42 -6.97
N LYS A 86 -13.03 -0.12 -8.20
CA LYS A 86 -12.32 -1.37 -8.56
C LYS A 86 -10.80 -1.23 -8.42
N LYS A 87 -10.24 -0.07 -8.74
CA LYS A 87 -8.79 0.20 -8.54
C LYS A 87 -8.42 0.20 -7.06
N LYS A 88 -9.23 0.84 -6.21
CA LYS A 88 -9.07 0.85 -4.75
C LYS A 88 -9.15 -0.57 -4.18
N MET A 89 -10.16 -1.35 -4.57
CA MET A 89 -10.33 -2.75 -4.16
C MET A 89 -9.12 -3.61 -4.56
N LEU A 90 -8.64 -3.48 -5.81
CA LEU A 90 -7.48 -4.25 -6.26
C LEU A 90 -6.24 -3.94 -5.42
N LEU A 91 -5.94 -2.66 -5.18
CA LEU A 91 -4.81 -2.28 -4.32
C LEU A 91 -4.96 -2.88 -2.93
N LEU A 92 -6.13 -2.73 -2.28
CA LEU A 92 -6.37 -3.28 -0.94
C LEU A 92 -6.23 -4.81 -0.90
N SER A 93 -6.62 -5.52 -1.96
CA SER A 93 -6.44 -6.98 -2.05
C SER A 93 -4.96 -7.40 -2.04
N LEU A 94 -4.07 -6.55 -2.58
CA LEU A 94 -2.64 -6.79 -2.71
C LEU A 94 -1.82 -6.31 -1.51
N VAL A 95 -2.38 -5.44 -0.67
CA VAL A 95 -1.76 -5.03 0.60
C VAL A 95 -1.82 -6.20 1.60
N LYS A 96 -0.66 -6.68 2.03
CA LYS A 96 -0.48 -7.84 2.91
C LYS A 96 0.63 -7.62 3.95
N GLY A 97 0.78 -8.57 4.86
CA GLY A 97 1.83 -8.55 5.88
C GLY A 97 1.51 -7.62 7.05
N ASN A 98 2.50 -6.85 7.50
CA ASN A 98 2.41 -5.92 8.64
C ASN A 98 1.57 -4.64 8.36
N THR A 99 0.75 -4.67 7.30
CA THR A 99 -0.07 -3.55 6.82
C THR A 99 -1.55 -3.73 7.17
N SER A 100 -1.87 -4.71 8.02
CA SER A 100 -3.24 -5.15 8.32
C SER A 100 -4.13 -4.04 8.86
N GLU A 101 -3.64 -3.23 9.81
CA GLU A 101 -4.43 -2.14 10.40
C GLU A 101 -4.79 -1.07 9.38
N TRP A 102 -3.82 -0.66 8.56
CA TRP A 102 -4.07 0.30 7.49
C TRP A 102 -5.08 -0.26 6.49
N LYS A 103 -4.89 -1.51 6.05
CA LYS A 103 -5.83 -2.18 5.14
C LYS A 103 -7.25 -2.27 5.73
N GLN A 104 -7.40 -2.66 6.99
CA GLN A 104 -8.69 -2.75 7.67
C GLN A 104 -9.39 -1.40 7.69
N ARG A 105 -8.70 -0.35 8.17
CA ARG A 105 -9.22 1.03 8.20
C ARG A 105 -9.63 1.53 6.82
N GLU A 106 -8.87 1.24 5.79
CA GLU A 106 -9.21 1.66 4.43
C GLU A 106 -10.34 0.83 3.80
N THR A 107 -10.47 -0.44 4.20
CA THR A 107 -11.59 -1.30 3.79
C THR A 107 -12.89 -0.81 4.44
N MET A 108 -12.88 -0.46 5.73
CA MET A 108 -14.02 0.13 6.44
C MET A 108 -14.44 1.47 5.84
N LYS A 109 -13.50 2.31 5.38
CA LYS A 109 -13.84 3.55 4.66
C LYS A 109 -14.45 3.29 3.29
N LEU A 110 -14.05 2.21 2.62
CA LEU A 110 -14.57 1.86 1.30
C LEU A 110 -15.95 1.21 1.40
N PHE A 111 -16.18 0.45 2.48
CA PHE A 111 -17.42 -0.25 2.81
C PHE A 111 -17.82 0.08 4.26
N PRO A 112 -18.38 1.28 4.51
CA PRO A 112 -18.83 1.66 5.84
C PRO A 112 -19.89 0.66 6.33
N GLU A 113 -19.77 0.21 7.58
CA GLU A 113 -20.70 -0.70 8.24
C GLU A 113 -22.06 -0.04 8.46
N ASP A 114 -22.04 1.24 8.84
CA ASP A 114 -23.24 2.03 9.04
C ASP A 114 -23.90 2.40 7.71
N ASP A 115 -25.23 2.38 7.69
CA ASP A 115 -26.04 2.81 6.55
C ASP A 115 -26.07 4.34 6.36
N ASP A 116 -25.11 5.08 6.92
CA ASP A 116 -25.01 6.53 6.80
C ASP A 116 -24.82 6.95 5.33
N PRO A 117 -25.81 7.64 4.73
CA PRO A 117 -25.73 8.09 3.34
C PRO A 117 -24.54 9.01 3.06
N GLU A 118 -24.13 9.83 4.04
CA GLU A 118 -23.03 10.79 3.84
C GLU A 118 -21.66 10.09 3.81
N GLU A 119 -21.44 9.09 4.66
CA GLU A 119 -20.21 8.29 4.62
C GLU A 119 -20.11 7.46 3.34
N LYS A 120 -21.20 6.83 2.91
CA LYS A 120 -21.26 6.09 1.64
C LYS A 120 -20.99 6.99 0.44
N LYS A 121 -21.57 8.18 0.44
CA LYS A 121 -21.34 9.19 -0.60
C LYS A 121 -19.87 9.61 -0.64
N LYS A 122 -19.27 9.91 0.51
CA LYS A 122 -17.85 10.27 0.61
C LYS A 122 -16.92 9.16 0.12
N ALA A 123 -17.22 7.90 0.45
CA ALA A 123 -16.47 6.74 -0.02
C ALA A 123 -16.55 6.57 -1.54
N ALA A 124 -17.75 6.77 -2.10
CA ALA A 124 -18.01 6.67 -3.54
C ALA A 124 -17.38 7.83 -4.34
N GLU A 125 -17.38 9.05 -3.79
CA GLU A 125 -16.81 10.24 -4.43
C GLU A 125 -15.28 10.27 -4.42
N GLU A 126 -14.63 9.49 -3.53
CA GLU A 126 -13.17 9.44 -3.51
C GLU A 126 -12.59 8.83 -4.79
N THR A 127 -11.89 9.66 -5.55
CA THR A 127 -11.20 9.25 -6.78
C THR A 127 -9.97 8.38 -6.51
N TRP A 128 -9.56 7.61 -7.53
CA TRP A 128 -8.32 6.83 -7.51
C TRP A 128 -7.09 7.71 -7.24
N SER A 129 -7.09 8.95 -7.74
CA SER A 129 -6.00 9.90 -7.53
C SER A 129 -5.83 10.29 -6.06
N SER A 130 -6.94 10.62 -5.39
CA SER A 130 -6.95 10.95 -3.94
C SER A 130 -6.51 9.75 -3.11
N PHE A 131 -7.06 8.57 -3.37
CA PHE A 131 -6.70 7.34 -2.67
C PHE A 131 -5.20 7.03 -2.81
N LYS A 132 -4.66 7.11 -4.04
CA LYS A 132 -3.21 6.96 -4.29
C LYS A 132 -2.36 7.94 -3.50
N GLN A 133 -2.80 9.19 -3.37
CA GLN A 133 -2.07 10.20 -2.62
C GLN A 133 -2.00 9.83 -1.13
N ARG A 134 -3.08 9.33 -0.55
CA ARG A 134 -3.09 8.85 0.85
C ARG A 134 -2.22 7.61 1.03
N PHE A 135 -2.27 6.66 0.09
CA PHE A 135 -1.37 5.50 0.10
C PHE A 135 0.11 5.94 0.06
N ARG A 136 0.45 6.94 -0.76
CA ARG A 136 1.79 7.53 -0.78
C ARG A 136 2.11 8.24 0.53
N ALA A 137 1.18 8.97 1.13
CA ALA A 137 1.44 9.65 2.41
C ALA A 137 1.77 8.66 3.54
N GLU A 138 1.18 7.46 3.51
CA GLU A 138 1.46 6.39 4.48
C GLU A 138 2.82 5.71 4.22
N TRP A 139 3.09 5.35 2.97
CA TRP A 139 4.16 4.41 2.63
C TRP A 139 5.34 5.03 1.86
N GLN A 140 5.25 6.27 1.41
CA GLN A 140 6.34 6.95 0.74
C GLN A 140 7.18 7.71 1.78
N PRO A 141 8.52 7.71 1.67
CA PRO A 141 9.35 8.42 2.63
C PRO A 141 9.02 9.92 2.64
N VAL A 142 8.97 10.50 3.84
CA VAL A 142 8.57 11.90 4.09
C VAL A 142 9.37 12.91 3.23
N ASN A 143 10.61 12.58 2.89
CA ASN A 143 11.43 13.41 2.03
C ASN A 143 12.10 12.58 0.91
N VAL A 144 11.30 12.18 -0.07
CA VAL A 144 11.72 11.46 -1.28
C VAL A 144 12.91 12.12 -1.96
N VAL A 145 12.89 13.45 -2.07
CA VAL A 145 13.96 14.22 -2.70
C VAL A 145 15.26 14.05 -1.92
N ARG A 146 15.26 14.32 -0.60
CA ARG A 146 16.45 14.19 0.24
C ARG A 146 16.97 12.75 0.25
N GLU A 147 16.10 11.75 0.28
CA GLU A 147 16.53 10.35 0.24
C GLU A 147 17.14 9.99 -1.11
N ALA A 148 16.57 10.46 -2.22
CA ALA A 148 17.15 10.30 -3.54
C ALA A 148 18.52 10.97 -3.64
N GLN A 149 18.66 12.18 -3.09
CA GLN A 149 19.92 12.92 -3.02
C GLN A 149 20.98 12.15 -2.20
N ALA A 150 20.63 11.66 -1.00
CA ALA A 150 21.53 10.82 -0.22
C ALA A 150 21.93 9.52 -0.95
N LYS A 151 20.99 8.90 -1.67
CA LYS A 151 21.26 7.69 -2.47
C LYS A 151 22.17 7.99 -3.67
N ILE A 152 22.02 9.13 -4.34
CA ILE A 152 22.82 9.48 -5.51
C ILE A 152 24.26 9.84 -5.13
N GLU A 153 24.47 10.43 -3.95
CA GLU A 153 25.81 10.68 -3.41
C GLU A 153 26.56 9.39 -3.06
N GLN A 154 25.82 8.35 -2.64
CA GLN A 154 26.38 7.08 -2.17
C GLN A 154 26.45 5.99 -3.24
N ILE A 155 25.80 6.16 -4.39
CA ILE A 155 25.80 5.13 -5.43
C ILE A 155 27.21 4.93 -5.99
N ARG A 156 27.63 3.68 -6.10
CA ARG A 156 28.90 3.27 -6.72
C ARG A 156 28.66 2.16 -7.74
N MET A 157 29.47 2.12 -8.79
CA MET A 157 29.49 1.03 -9.75
C MET A 157 30.28 -0.15 -9.16
N THR A 158 29.57 -1.08 -8.54
CA THR A 158 30.17 -2.26 -7.89
C THR A 158 30.06 -3.55 -8.72
N ASP A 159 29.33 -3.51 -9.83
CA ASP A 159 29.08 -4.65 -10.73
C ASP A 159 29.13 -4.11 -12.18
N ARG A 160 28.35 -4.68 -13.09
CA ARG A 160 28.23 -4.24 -14.49
C ARG A 160 27.75 -2.80 -14.63
N ALA A 161 28.29 -2.12 -15.64
CA ALA A 161 28.00 -0.71 -15.95
C ALA A 161 26.51 -0.47 -16.27
N ASP A 162 25.83 -1.41 -16.94
CA ASP A 162 24.40 -1.32 -17.26
C ASP A 162 23.53 -1.27 -16.00
N LYS A 163 23.84 -2.11 -14.99
CA LYS A 163 23.15 -2.07 -13.69
C LYS A 163 23.37 -0.74 -12.98
N TYR A 164 24.59 -0.22 -13.00
CA TYR A 164 24.90 1.08 -12.41
C TYR A 164 24.13 2.22 -13.09
N VAL A 165 24.18 2.29 -14.42
CA VAL A 165 23.45 3.29 -15.21
C VAL A 165 21.96 3.25 -14.92
N ASN A 166 21.36 2.06 -14.88
CA ASN A 166 19.93 1.90 -14.60
C ASN A 166 19.57 2.36 -13.18
N ARG A 167 20.38 1.99 -12.18
CA ARG A 167 20.16 2.41 -10.79
C ARG A 167 20.36 3.91 -10.62
N PHE A 168 21.39 4.49 -11.24
CA PHE A 168 21.64 5.92 -11.23
C PHE A 168 20.46 6.71 -11.81
N ARG A 169 19.99 6.32 -13.01
CA ARG A 169 18.84 6.95 -13.67
C ARG A 169 17.59 6.91 -12.80
N LEU A 170 17.32 5.77 -12.17
CA LEU A 170 16.15 5.61 -11.31
C LEU A 170 16.18 6.57 -10.11
N ILE A 171 17.35 6.76 -9.49
CA ILE A 171 17.51 7.69 -8.37
C ILE A 171 17.41 9.13 -8.86
N ALA A 172 18.06 9.47 -9.97
CA ALA A 172 18.11 10.83 -10.55
C ALA A 172 16.71 11.42 -10.83
N MET A 173 15.72 10.60 -11.18
CA MET A 173 14.34 11.05 -11.40
C MET A 173 13.74 11.82 -10.22
N ASP A 174 14.19 11.49 -9.01
CA ASP A 174 13.60 11.99 -7.77
C ASP A 174 14.48 13.06 -7.07
N THR A 175 15.71 13.33 -7.53
CA THR A 175 16.65 14.24 -6.85
C THR A 175 16.40 15.73 -7.09
N LYS A 176 15.70 16.08 -8.18
CA LYS A 176 15.53 17.46 -8.69
C LYS A 176 16.84 18.16 -9.06
N TYR A 177 17.95 17.42 -9.18
CA TYR A 177 19.21 17.96 -9.68
C TYR A 177 19.16 18.25 -11.18
N ASP A 178 19.92 19.25 -11.60
CA ASP A 178 20.17 19.53 -13.01
C ASP A 178 21.19 18.57 -13.61
N ASP A 179 21.36 18.64 -14.93
CA ASP A 179 22.24 17.74 -15.66
C ASP A 179 23.72 17.89 -15.22
N GLU A 180 24.15 19.10 -14.84
CA GLU A 180 25.53 19.34 -14.39
C GLU A 180 25.83 18.61 -13.07
N ALA A 181 24.95 18.76 -12.08
CA ALA A 181 25.06 18.05 -10.81
C ALA A 181 24.95 16.53 -11.02
N LEU A 182 24.02 16.06 -11.87
CA LEU A 182 23.88 14.64 -12.18
C LEU A 182 25.13 14.08 -12.86
N MET A 183 25.74 14.80 -13.81
CA MET A 183 26.99 14.39 -14.45
C MET A 183 28.13 14.23 -13.43
N ARG A 184 28.23 15.17 -12.48
CA ARG A 184 29.21 15.10 -11.39
C ARG A 184 29.02 13.84 -10.55
N PHE A 185 27.81 13.60 -10.03
CA PHE A 185 27.54 12.41 -9.21
C PHE A 185 27.71 11.11 -10.00
N PHE A 186 27.33 11.10 -11.28
CA PHE A 186 27.54 9.94 -12.14
C PHE A 186 29.01 9.58 -12.24
N ARG A 187 29.89 10.58 -12.40
CA ARG A 187 31.34 10.38 -12.46
C ARG A 187 31.90 9.90 -11.13
N GLU A 188 31.54 10.55 -10.03
CA GLU A 188 31.99 10.19 -8.68
C GLU A 188 31.59 8.74 -8.29
N GLY A 189 30.51 8.22 -8.89
CA GLY A 189 30.08 6.84 -8.69
C GLY A 189 30.86 5.78 -9.49
N LEU A 190 31.69 6.16 -10.46
CA LEU A 190 32.48 5.22 -11.27
C LEU A 190 33.81 4.84 -10.60
N PRO A 191 34.42 3.69 -10.94
CA PRO A 191 35.79 3.39 -10.51
C PRO A 191 36.78 4.35 -11.17
N GLU A 192 37.87 4.65 -10.47
CA GLU A 192 38.91 5.60 -10.93
C GLU A 192 39.39 5.29 -12.36
N SER A 193 39.59 4.01 -12.68
CA SER A 193 40.05 3.55 -14.00
C SER A 193 39.11 3.94 -15.16
N LEU A 194 37.83 4.15 -14.89
CA LEU A 194 36.84 4.64 -15.86
C LEU A 194 36.71 6.16 -15.82
N GLN A 195 36.83 6.78 -14.64
CA GLN A 195 36.78 8.24 -14.51
C GLN A 195 37.86 8.96 -15.34
N THR A 196 39.04 8.34 -15.47
CA THR A 196 40.14 8.85 -16.30
C THR A 196 39.90 8.63 -17.80
N LYS A 197 39.13 7.60 -18.18
CA LYS A 197 38.90 7.23 -19.60
C LYS A 197 37.71 7.95 -20.24
N ILE A 198 36.73 8.36 -19.43
CA ILE A 198 35.51 9.04 -19.91
C ILE A 198 35.75 10.55 -20.16
N MET A 199 36.98 11.03 -19.96
CA MET A 199 37.41 12.38 -20.38
C MET A 199 38.55 12.33 -21.42
N LEU A 200 38.21 11.81 -22.60
CA LEU A 200 38.74 12.25 -23.90
C LEU A 200 37.56 12.50 -24.84
#